data_AF-A0A381E7C2-F1
#
_entry.id   AF-A0A381E7C2-F1
#
_cell.length_a   1.000
_cell.length_b   1.000
_cell.length_c   1.000
_cell.angle_alpha   90.00
_cell.angle_beta   90.00
_cell.angle_gamma   90.00
#
_symmetry.space_group_name_H-M   'P 1'
#
loop_
_entity.id
_entity.type
_entity.pdbx_description
1 polymer ?
#
loop_
_entity_poly.entity_id
_entity_poly.type
_entity_poly.pdbx_seq_one_letter_code
_entity_poly.pdbx_strand_id
1 'polypeptide(L)'
;MKELHHVNDTLFGTMVVVDVVVAELWMIGLLFMAKKSDSVDRWLKADTSAIDTLKHTVEKYVRENERIAQLSDFMVILGLTFAIIGVSHLFGDHIASWFKQFPWAKSYSLNSAFLWLVILATVFDIVFFFTRAREPEHAGGAKLGSVFIYYWSALSACRWSWTRFSSISASSWSAFSGCCSISSSSL
;
A
#
# COMPACT_ATOMS: atom_id res chain seq x y z
N MET A 1 7.34 -20.70 -0.71
CA MET A 1 6.20 -21.52 -1.16
C MET A 1 6.21 -21.90 -2.64
N LYS A 2 6.76 -21.10 -3.58
CA LYS A 2 6.88 -21.50 -5.00
C LYS A 2 7.84 -22.68 -5.25
N GLU A 3 8.87 -22.84 -4.42
CA GLU A 3 9.85 -23.94 -4.59
C GLU A 3 9.45 -25.26 -3.91
N LEU A 4 8.35 -25.30 -3.12
CA LEU A 4 7.99 -26.47 -2.31
C LEU A 4 6.81 -27.28 -2.86
N HIS A 5 6.01 -26.71 -3.77
CA HIS A 5 4.85 -27.39 -4.34
C HIS A 5 4.86 -27.18 -5.85
N HIS A 6 5.16 -28.23 -6.62
CA HIS A 6 5.10 -28.29 -8.09
C HIS A 6 3.67 -28.11 -8.63
N VAL A 7 3.03 -26.98 -8.31
CA VAL A 7 1.66 -26.66 -8.73
C VAL A 7 1.72 -25.42 -9.60
N ASN A 8 1.01 -25.50 -10.73
CA ASN A 8 0.98 -24.50 -11.81
C ASN A 8 0.83 -23.06 -11.26
N ASP A 9 1.75 -22.16 -11.63
CA ASP A 9 1.83 -20.76 -11.16
C ASP A 9 0.51 -20.00 -11.27
N THR A 10 -0.31 -20.39 -12.23
CA THR A 10 -1.63 -19.81 -12.49
C THR A 10 -2.63 -20.09 -11.37
N LEU A 11 -2.62 -21.26 -10.75
CA LEU A 11 -3.60 -21.60 -9.71
C LEU A 11 -3.30 -20.91 -8.38
N PHE A 12 -2.03 -20.86 -7.97
CA PHE A 12 -1.63 -20.17 -6.74
C PHE A 12 -1.82 -18.66 -6.86
N GLY A 13 -1.44 -18.06 -8.00
CA GLY A 13 -1.66 -16.65 -8.26
C GLY A 13 -3.15 -16.30 -8.29
N THR A 14 -3.98 -17.13 -8.94
CA THR A 14 -5.43 -16.91 -9.02
C THR A 14 -6.08 -16.99 -7.63
N MET A 15 -5.70 -17.93 -6.77
CA MET A 15 -6.25 -18.03 -5.41
C MET A 15 -5.97 -16.79 -4.57
N VAL A 16 -4.72 -16.28 -4.61
CA VAL A 16 -4.35 -15.04 -3.89
C VAL A 16 -5.10 -13.84 -4.45
N VAL A 17 -5.24 -13.73 -5.77
CA VAL A 17 -5.99 -12.63 -6.40
C VAL A 17 -7.47 -12.69 -6.02
N VAL A 18 -8.09 -13.87 -6.00
CA VAL A 18 -9.48 -14.04 -5.59
C VAL A 18 -9.68 -13.62 -4.13
N ASP A 19 -8.77 -14.00 -3.23
CA ASP A 19 -8.85 -13.62 -1.81
C ASP A 19 -8.81 -12.09 -1.63
N VAL A 20 -7.84 -11.42 -2.26
CA VAL A 20 -7.72 -9.95 -2.21
C VAL A 20 -8.96 -9.28 -2.80
N VAL A 21 -9.48 -9.75 -3.93
CA VAL A 21 -10.68 -9.16 -4.56
C VAL A 21 -11.93 -9.38 -3.71
N VAL A 22 -12.12 -10.57 -3.12
CA VAL A 22 -13.26 -10.86 -2.25
C VAL A 22 -13.19 -9.99 -0.98
N ALA A 23 -12.00 -9.78 -0.42
CA ALA A 23 -11.80 -8.89 0.73
C ALA A 23 -12.18 -7.44 0.40
N GLU A 24 -11.74 -6.91 -0.74
CA GLU A 24 -12.08 -5.55 -1.18
C GLU A 24 -13.60 -5.38 -1.43
N LEU A 25 -14.23 -6.38 -2.06
CA LEU A 25 -15.68 -6.38 -2.27
C LEU A 25 -16.46 -6.42 -0.96
N TRP A 26 -16.02 -7.22 0.01
CA TRP A 26 -16.61 -7.25 1.35
C TRP A 26 -16.45 -5.92 2.08
N MET A 27 -15.27 -5.28 1.99
CA MET A 27 -15.03 -3.96 2.59
C MET A 27 -15.97 -2.90 2.02
N ILE A 28 -16.22 -2.89 0.70
CA ILE A 28 -17.21 -1.99 0.09
C ILE A 28 -18.61 -2.22 0.69
N GLY A 29 -19.02 -3.48 0.83
CA GLY A 29 -20.30 -3.84 1.44
C GLY A 29 -20.42 -3.37 2.89
N LEU A 30 -19.38 -3.60 3.70
CA LEU A 30 -19.32 -3.18 5.10
C LEU A 30 -19.37 -1.65 5.23
N LEU A 31 -18.63 -0.92 4.41
CA LEU A 31 -18.65 0.55 4.43
C LEU A 31 -20.00 1.13 4.02
N PHE A 32 -20.69 0.50 3.06
CA PHE A 32 -22.05 0.90 2.69
C PHE A 32 -23.04 0.69 3.85
N MET A 33 -22.91 -0.43 4.56
CA MET A 33 -23.73 -0.72 5.74
C MET A 33 -23.42 0.21 6.92
N ALA A 34 -22.13 0.52 7.15
CA ALA A 34 -21.69 1.46 8.18
C ALA A 34 -22.21 2.89 7.95
N LYS A 35 -22.33 3.32 6.69
CA LYS A 35 -22.92 4.62 6.33
C LYS A 35 -24.40 4.75 6.74
N LYS A 36 -25.12 3.62 6.84
CA LYS A 36 -26.51 3.56 7.31
C LYS A 36 -26.61 2.87 8.68
N SER A 37 -25.62 3.09 9.53
CA SER A 37 -25.51 2.51 10.89
C SER A 37 -26.81 2.68 11.69
N ASP A 38 -27.41 3.87 11.76
CA ASP A 38 -28.66 4.08 12.54
C ASP A 38 -29.81 3.12 12.16
N SER A 39 -29.94 2.77 10.87
CA SER A 39 -30.98 1.85 10.39
C SER A 39 -30.64 0.40 10.70
N VAL A 40 -29.35 0.09 10.70
CA VAL A 40 -28.80 -1.23 10.98
C VAL A 40 -28.84 -1.48 12.49
N ASP A 41 -28.40 -0.53 13.31
CA ASP A 41 -28.39 -0.58 14.77
C ASP A 41 -29.80 -0.74 15.34
N ARG A 42 -30.80 -0.08 14.73
CA ARG A 42 -32.22 -0.30 15.05
C ARG A 42 -32.73 -1.70 14.66
N TRP A 43 -32.24 -2.26 13.56
CA TRP A 43 -32.60 -3.62 13.13
C TRP A 43 -31.95 -4.68 14.04
N LEU A 44 -30.71 -4.43 14.47
CA LEU A 44 -29.96 -5.28 15.40
C LEU A 44 -30.28 -5.01 16.88
N LYS A 45 -31.09 -3.99 17.20
CA LYS A 45 -31.37 -3.53 18.58
C LYS A 45 -30.09 -3.32 19.40
N ALA A 46 -29.06 -2.76 18.77
CA ALA A 46 -27.77 -2.50 19.41
C ALA A 46 -27.85 -1.26 20.31
N ASP A 47 -27.22 -1.31 21.48
CA ASP A 47 -27.04 -0.14 22.34
C ASP A 47 -25.87 0.70 21.80
N THR A 48 -26.18 1.87 21.25
CA THR A 48 -25.20 2.78 20.62
C THR A 48 -24.62 3.81 21.58
N SER A 49 -25.05 3.84 22.84
CA SER A 49 -24.64 4.87 23.82
C SER A 49 -23.13 4.92 24.06
N ALA A 50 -22.49 3.75 24.11
CA ALA A 50 -21.04 3.63 24.24
C ALA A 50 -20.29 4.16 23.01
N ILE A 51 -20.84 3.93 21.82
CA ILE A 51 -20.28 4.39 20.54
C ILE A 51 -20.38 5.91 20.45
N ASP A 52 -21.51 6.50 20.84
CA ASP A 52 -21.69 7.95 20.79
C ASP A 52 -20.82 8.68 21.82
N THR A 53 -20.64 8.09 23.01
CA THR A 53 -19.67 8.59 24.00
C THR A 53 -18.24 8.58 23.45
N LEU A 54 -17.87 7.51 22.74
CA LEU A 54 -16.56 7.41 22.08
C LEU A 54 -16.41 8.44 20.96
N LYS A 55 -17.41 8.60 20.09
CA LYS A 55 -17.42 9.63 19.03
C LYS A 55 -17.17 11.01 19.60
N HIS A 56 -17.91 11.38 20.66
CA HIS A 56 -17.73 12.68 21.32
C HIS A 56 -16.36 12.83 21.98
N THR A 57 -15.82 11.77 22.57
CA THR A 57 -14.47 11.79 23.17
C THR A 57 -13.40 12.02 22.10
N VAL A 58 -13.49 11.30 20.97
CA VAL A 58 -12.58 11.48 19.84
C VAL A 58 -12.72 12.85 19.21
N GLU A 59 -13.95 13.35 18.99
CA GLU A 59 -14.18 14.67 18.42
C GLU A 59 -13.62 15.78 19.31
N LYS A 60 -13.82 15.67 20.63
CA LYS A 60 -13.24 16.59 21.61
C LYS A 60 -11.71 16.55 21.57
N TYR A 61 -11.11 15.36 21.55
CA TYR A 61 -9.66 15.19 21.45
C TYR A 61 -9.08 15.80 20.17
N VAL A 62 -9.70 15.56 19.02
CA VAL A 62 -9.28 16.14 17.74
C VAL A 62 -9.37 17.66 17.79
N ARG A 63 -10.46 18.21 18.31
CA ARG A 63 -10.68 19.66 18.39
C ARG A 63 -9.71 20.35 19.36
N GLU A 64 -9.36 19.71 20.47
CA GLU A 64 -8.40 20.23 21.46
C GLU A 64 -6.95 20.15 20.96
N ASN A 65 -6.63 19.14 20.13
CA ASN A 65 -5.28 18.91 19.63
C ASN A 65 -5.05 19.39 18.19
N GLU A 66 -6.03 20.01 17.53
CA GLU A 66 -5.89 20.55 16.18
C GLU A 66 -4.94 21.75 16.21
N ARG A 67 -3.67 21.52 15.80
CA ARG A 67 -2.68 22.57 15.60
C ARG A 67 -2.45 22.79 14.11
N ILE A 68 -2.14 24.03 13.74
CA ILE A 68 -1.76 24.37 12.37
C ILE A 68 -0.37 23.78 12.09
N ALA A 69 -0.27 22.88 11.11
CA ALA A 69 1.00 22.30 10.67
C ALA A 69 1.99 23.39 10.26
N GLN A 70 3.18 23.41 10.85
CA GLN A 70 4.27 24.24 10.37
C GLN A 70 5.24 23.45 9.49
N LEU A 71 6.02 24.16 8.68
CA LEU A 71 7.02 23.54 7.80
C LEU A 71 8.05 22.70 8.57
N SER A 72 8.38 23.10 9.80
CA SER A 72 9.25 22.36 10.72
C SER A 72 8.73 20.96 11.03
N ASP A 73 7.42 20.82 11.23
CA ASP A 73 6.80 19.55 11.60
C ASP A 73 6.90 18.55 10.45
N PHE A 74 6.71 19.02 9.22
CA PHE A 74 6.90 18.20 8.02
C PHE A 74 8.36 17.74 7.84
N MET A 75 9.34 18.60 8.12
CA MET A 75 10.76 18.23 8.06
C MET A 75 11.10 17.14 9.09
N VAL A 76 10.56 17.23 10.31
CA VAL A 76 10.78 16.23 11.37
C VAL A 76 10.14 14.89 11.00
N ILE A 77 8.88 14.90 10.53
CA ILE A 77 8.18 13.69 10.11
C ILE A 77 8.92 13.00 8.96
N LEU A 78 9.31 13.75 7.93
CA LEU A 78 10.07 13.19 6.81
C LEU A 78 11.43 12.65 7.26
N GLY A 79 12.18 13.43 8.04
CA GLY A 79 13.50 13.03 8.53
C GLY A 79 13.44 11.73 9.35
N LEU A 80 12.42 11.60 10.19
CA LEU A 80 12.19 10.40 10.98
C LEU A 80 11.85 9.18 10.11
N THR A 81 10.90 9.33 9.19
CA THR A 81 10.51 8.25 8.28
C THR A 81 11.70 7.78 7.43
N PHE A 82 12.48 8.71 6.88
CA PHE A 82 13.69 8.37 6.14
C PHE A 82 14.78 7.72 7.02
N ALA A 83 14.92 8.15 8.28
CA ALA A 83 15.87 7.53 9.20
C ALA A 83 15.49 6.06 9.49
N ILE A 84 14.21 5.78 9.78
CA ILE A 84 13.73 4.42 10.05
C ILE A 84 13.91 3.53 8.82
N ILE A 85 13.51 4.00 7.63
CA ILE A 85 13.66 3.25 6.38
C ILE A 85 15.15 3.04 6.04
N GLY A 86 15.98 4.07 6.22
CA GLY A 86 17.42 4.02 5.95
C GLY A 86 18.14 3.01 6.85
N VAL A 87 17.86 3.04 8.16
CA VAL A 87 18.38 2.05 9.11
C VAL A 87 17.91 0.64 8.71
N SER A 88 16.64 0.48 8.35
CA SER A 88 16.08 -0.81 7.91
C SER A 88 16.78 -1.34 6.65
N HIS A 89 17.19 -0.48 5.73
CA HIS A 89 17.92 -0.89 4.53
C HIS A 89 19.33 -1.40 4.86
N LEU A 90 20.07 -0.67 5.71
CA LEU A 90 21.42 -1.06 6.12
C LEU A 90 21.44 -2.39 6.88
N PHE A 91 20.52 -2.55 7.83
CA PHE A 91 20.39 -3.79 8.59
C PHE A 91 19.80 -4.92 7.74
N GLY A 92 18.86 -4.63 6.85
CA GLY A 92 18.26 -5.61 5.94
C GLY A 92 19.29 -6.25 5.01
N ASP A 93 20.18 -5.46 4.43
CA ASP A 93 21.27 -5.96 3.57
C ASP A 93 22.28 -6.79 4.37
N HIS A 94 22.64 -6.34 5.58
CA HIS A 94 23.59 -7.05 6.43
C HIS A 94 23.05 -8.42 6.85
N ILE A 95 21.81 -8.46 7.33
CA ILE A 95 21.15 -9.71 7.75
C ILE A 95 20.94 -10.63 6.54
N ALA A 96 20.45 -10.11 5.41
CA ALA A 96 20.29 -10.91 4.20
C ALA A 96 21.61 -11.53 3.73
N SER A 97 22.71 -10.78 3.79
CA SER A 97 24.05 -11.30 3.45
C SER A 97 24.50 -12.44 4.38
N TRP A 98 24.15 -12.37 5.67
CA TRP A 98 24.45 -13.43 6.65
C TRP A 98 23.64 -14.71 6.38
N PHE A 99 22.41 -14.60 5.88
CA PHE A 99 21.58 -15.76 5.55
C PHE A 99 21.97 -16.46 4.23
N LYS A 100 22.88 -15.90 3.43
CA LYS A 100 23.40 -16.54 2.20
C LYS A 100 24.12 -17.87 2.44
N GLN A 101 24.64 -18.08 3.66
CA GLN A 101 25.35 -19.31 4.01
C GLN A 101 24.44 -20.53 4.15
N PHE A 102 23.11 -20.33 4.26
CA PHE A 102 22.15 -21.41 4.50
C PHE A 102 21.29 -21.72 3.26
N PRO A 103 21.42 -22.91 2.65
CA PRO A 103 20.64 -23.27 1.47
C PRO A 103 19.13 -23.38 1.74
N TRP A 104 18.72 -23.73 2.98
CA TRP A 104 17.30 -23.76 3.39
C TRP A 104 16.66 -22.37 3.51
N ALA A 105 17.46 -21.31 3.66
CA ALA A 105 16.98 -19.93 3.76
C ALA A 105 16.46 -19.39 2.41
N LYS A 106 16.87 -20.00 1.28
CA LYS A 106 16.44 -19.61 -0.07
C LYS A 106 14.97 -19.93 -0.32
N SER A 107 14.49 -21.08 0.13
CA SER A 107 13.11 -21.54 -0.10
C SER A 107 12.06 -20.73 0.67
N TYR A 108 12.48 -20.04 1.74
CA TYR A 108 11.66 -19.11 2.53
C TYR A 108 11.90 -17.63 2.18
N SER A 109 12.72 -17.34 1.16
CA SER A 109 13.12 -15.96 0.80
C SER A 109 13.78 -15.17 1.94
N LEU A 110 14.34 -15.85 2.95
CA LEU A 110 15.03 -15.22 4.09
C LEU A 110 16.38 -14.59 3.68
N ASN A 111 16.86 -14.94 2.49
CA ASN A 111 18.01 -14.31 1.84
C ASN A 111 17.65 -12.99 1.10
N SER A 112 16.37 -12.60 1.08
CA SER A 112 15.96 -11.34 0.44
C SER A 112 16.05 -10.19 1.43
N ALA A 113 16.82 -9.16 1.06
CA ALA A 113 16.89 -7.90 1.82
C ALA A 113 15.50 -7.26 1.96
N PHE A 114 14.60 -7.46 0.99
CA PHE A 114 13.24 -6.94 1.03
C PHE A 114 12.42 -7.49 2.21
N LEU A 115 12.57 -8.78 2.53
CA LEU A 115 11.84 -9.39 3.65
C LEU A 115 12.27 -8.77 4.98
N TRP A 116 13.59 -8.66 5.19
CA TRP A 116 14.15 -8.07 6.41
C TRP A 116 13.88 -6.58 6.49
N LEU A 117 13.85 -5.86 5.37
CA LEU A 117 13.47 -4.45 5.32
C LEU A 117 12.06 -4.26 5.86
N VAL A 118 11.07 -5.04 5.40
CA VAL A 118 9.68 -4.91 5.86
C VAL A 118 9.56 -5.27 7.34
N ILE A 119 10.18 -6.37 7.78
CA ILE A 119 10.12 -6.79 9.18
C ILE A 119 10.76 -5.73 10.10
N LEU A 120 11.97 -5.28 9.78
CA LEU A 120 12.68 -4.29 10.60
C LEU A 120 11.96 -2.95 10.59
N ALA A 121 11.45 -2.51 9.44
CA ALA A 121 10.68 -1.27 9.34
C ALA A 121 9.47 -1.32 10.29
N THR A 122 8.69 -2.41 10.29
CA THR A 122 7.54 -2.54 11.18
C THR A 122 7.94 -2.60 12.66
N VAL A 123 9.03 -3.30 12.99
CA VAL A 123 9.52 -3.35 14.38
C VAL A 123 9.96 -1.98 14.86
N PHE A 124 10.75 -1.25 14.05
CA PHE A 124 11.18 0.10 14.39
C PHE A 124 10.01 1.06 14.48
N ASP A 125 9.02 0.96 13.60
CA ASP A 125 7.81 1.78 13.62
C ASP A 125 7.02 1.57 14.93
N ILE A 126 6.83 0.31 15.36
CA ILE A 126 6.17 -0.01 16.64
C ILE A 126 6.97 0.54 17.83
N VAL A 127 8.30 0.35 17.84
CA VAL A 127 9.16 0.89 18.90
C VAL A 127 9.07 2.42 18.94
N PHE A 128 9.01 3.06 17.78
CA PHE A 128 8.89 4.51 17.68
C PHE A 128 7.50 5.01 18.07
N PHE A 129 6.45 4.23 17.83
CA PHE A 129 5.08 4.52 18.22
C PHE A 129 4.87 4.59 19.74
N PHE A 130 5.68 3.88 20.52
CA PHE A 130 5.73 4.00 21.99
C PHE A 130 6.55 5.20 22.47
N THR A 131 7.34 5.81 21.59
CA THR A 131 8.21 6.95 21.93
C THR A 131 7.45 8.27 21.76
N ARG A 132 7.85 9.31 22.51
CA ARG A 132 7.23 10.64 22.59
C ARG A 132 7.17 11.44 21.27
N ALA A 133 7.56 10.85 20.16
CA ALA A 133 7.49 11.44 18.83
C ALA A 133 6.06 11.56 18.25
N ARG A 134 5.02 11.34 19.06
CA ARG A 134 3.62 11.58 18.69
C ARG A 134 3.23 13.06 18.64
N GLU A 135 3.99 13.96 19.28
CA GLU A 135 3.66 15.39 19.32
C GLU A 135 3.55 16.03 17.91
N PRO A 136 4.42 15.74 16.92
CA PRO A 136 4.28 16.24 15.54
C PRO A 136 3.18 15.55 14.70
N GLU A 137 2.70 14.36 15.06
CA GLU A 137 1.62 13.70 14.32
C GLU A 137 0.31 14.49 14.37
N HIS A 138 0.06 15.17 15.49
CA HIS A 138 -1.11 16.02 15.73
C HIS A 138 -1.13 17.29 14.87
N ALA A 139 0.01 17.66 14.26
CA ALA A 139 0.13 18.85 13.43
C ALA A 139 -0.24 18.60 11.95
N GLY A 140 -0.07 17.39 11.41
CA GLY A 140 -0.39 17.14 10.00
C GLY A 140 0.15 15.88 9.33
N GLY A 141 0.66 14.89 10.06
CA GLY A 141 1.24 13.67 9.46
C GLY A 141 0.26 12.92 8.55
N ALA A 142 -1.00 12.80 8.95
CA ALA A 142 -2.04 12.13 8.16
C ALA A 142 -2.36 12.85 6.84
N LYS A 143 -2.27 14.20 6.81
CA LYS A 143 -2.47 14.99 5.58
C LYS A 143 -1.31 14.80 4.59
N LEU A 144 -0.08 14.68 5.07
CA LEU A 144 1.05 14.32 4.20
C LEU A 144 0.91 12.90 3.65
N GLY A 145 0.55 11.93 4.48
CA GLY A 145 0.38 10.54 4.06
C GLY A 145 -0.63 10.38 2.93
N SER A 146 -1.80 11.04 3.03
CA SER A 146 -2.80 11.00 1.96
C SER A 146 -2.31 11.62 0.66
N VAL A 147 -1.56 12.73 0.71
CA VAL A 147 -0.93 13.34 -0.47
C VAL A 147 0.03 12.36 -1.16
N PHE A 148 0.88 11.66 -0.40
CA PHE A 148 1.77 10.65 -0.97
C PHE A 148 1.02 9.48 -1.60
N ILE A 149 -0.07 9.03 -0.99
CA ILE A 149 -0.92 7.96 -1.55
C ILE A 149 -1.54 8.42 -2.88
N TYR A 150 -2.09 9.65 -2.94
CA TYR A 150 -2.64 10.20 -4.18
C TYR A 150 -1.57 10.36 -5.25
N TYR A 151 -0.39 10.86 -4.89
CA TYR A 151 0.73 11.01 -5.80
C TYR A 151 1.19 9.66 -6.37
N TRP A 152 1.36 8.64 -5.52
CA TRP A 152 1.72 7.29 -5.92
C TRP A 152 0.68 6.67 -6.85
N SER A 153 -0.60 6.78 -6.49
CA SER A 153 -1.71 6.28 -7.30
C SER A 153 -1.75 6.97 -8.68
N ALA A 154 -1.59 8.30 -8.72
CA ALA A 154 -1.56 9.06 -9.96
C ALA A 154 -0.38 8.64 -10.86
N LEU A 155 0.82 8.46 -10.28
CA LEU A 155 1.99 8.01 -11.02
C LEU A 155 1.80 6.60 -11.59
N SER A 156 1.23 5.70 -10.79
CA SER A 156 0.94 4.32 -11.20
C SER A 156 -0.10 4.26 -12.33
N ALA A 157 -1.14 5.08 -12.24
CA ALA A 157 -2.15 5.22 -13.30
C ALA A 157 -1.54 5.80 -14.59
N CYS A 158 -0.68 6.81 -14.47
CA CYS A 158 0.05 7.37 -15.61
C CYS A 158 0.93 6.32 -16.29
N ARG A 159 1.65 5.49 -15.52
CA ARG A 159 2.46 4.39 -16.06
C ARG A 159 1.60 3.36 -16.78
N TRP A 160 0.45 2.98 -16.22
CA TRP A 160 -0.48 2.04 -16.85
C TRP A 160 -1.06 2.62 -18.16
N SER A 161 -1.47 3.89 -18.14
CA SER A 161 -1.93 4.63 -19.32
C SER A 161 -0.86 4.70 -20.42
N TRP A 162 0.40 5.00 -20.05
CA TRP A 162 1.52 5.04 -20.98
C TRP A 162 1.81 3.68 -21.63
N THR A 163 1.85 2.61 -20.83
CA THR A 163 2.06 1.24 -21.36
C THR A 163 0.93 0.77 -22.27
N ARG A 164 -0.31 1.20 -21.99
CA ARG A 164 -1.46 0.92 -22.86
C ARG A 164 -1.37 1.74 -24.15
N PHE A 165 -1.00 3.01 -24.09
CA PHE A 165 -0.82 3.87 -25.27
C PHE A 165 0.32 3.38 -26.19
N SER A 166 1.47 2.97 -25.62
CA SER A 166 2.57 2.39 -26.42
C SER A 166 2.18 1.07 -27.08
N SER A 167 1.38 0.24 -26.42
CA SER A 167 0.88 -1.01 -27.02
C SER A 167 -0.11 -0.77 -28.16
N ILE A 168 -0.94 0.27 -28.07
CA ILE A 168 -1.89 0.68 -29.12
C ILE A 168 -1.15 1.30 -30.31
N SER A 169 -0.17 2.17 -30.07
CA SER A 169 0.69 2.74 -31.12
C SER A 169 1.49 1.68 -31.88
N ALA A 170 2.02 0.66 -31.18
CA ALA A 170 2.73 -0.46 -31.80
C ALA A 170 1.79 -1.32 -32.68
N SER A 171 0.56 -1.60 -32.23
CA SER A 171 -0.43 -2.33 -33.03
C SER A 171 -0.92 -1.53 -34.26
N SER A 172 -1.01 -0.20 -34.14
CA SER A 172 -1.39 0.69 -35.24
C SER A 172 -0.28 0.82 -36.29
N TRP A 173 1.00 0.82 -35.87
CA TRP A 173 2.14 0.78 -36.79
C TRP A 173 2.25 -0.56 -37.55
N SER A 174 1.97 -1.69 -36.90
CA SER A 174 1.93 -3.00 -37.60
C SER A 174 0.78 -3.10 -38.62
N ALA A 175 -0.36 -2.46 -38.36
CA ALA A 175 -1.47 -2.38 -39.30
C ALA A 175 -1.16 -1.44 -40.49
N PHE A 176 -0.41 -0.36 -40.26
CA PHE A 176 -0.01 0.58 -41.33
C PHE A 176 1.08 -0.01 -42.24
N SER A 177 2.02 -0.80 -41.70
CA SER A 177 3.04 -1.50 -42.49
C SER A 177 2.46 -2.63 -43.36
N GLY A 178 1.33 -3.23 -42.98
CA GLY A 178 0.64 -4.25 -43.77
C GLY A 178 -0.08 -3.69 -45.01
N CYS A 179 -0.65 -2.48 -44.92
CA CYS A 179 -1.32 -1.84 -46.05
C CYS A 179 -0.36 -1.29 -47.12
N CYS A 180 0.87 -0.89 -46.76
CA CYS A 180 1.86 -0.41 -47.74
C CYS A 180 2.45 -1.52 -48.63
N SER A 181 2.35 -2.80 -48.26
CA SER A 181 2.93 -3.89 -49.06
C SER A 181 1.99 -4.49 -50.11
N ILE A 182 0.68 -4.17 -50.07
CA ILE A 182 -0.32 -4.71 -51.00
C ILE A 182 -0.55 -3.80 -52.23
N SER A 183 -0.10 -2.54 -52.21
CA SER A 183 -0.28 -1.60 -53.34
C SER A 183 0.83 -1.65 -54.41
N SER A 184 1.85 -2.51 -54.27
CA SER A 184 3.00 -2.58 -55.21
C SER A 184 2.90 -3.74 -56.22
N SER A 185 1.79 -4.50 -56.25
CA SER A 185 1.64 -5.71 -57.10
C SER A 185 0.73 -5.51 -58.31
N SER A 186 0.42 -4.27 -58.67
CA SER A 186 -0.44 -3.94 -59.81
C SER A 186 0.03 -2.65 -60.48
N LEU A 187 1.25 -2.70 -61.04
CA LEU A 187 1.72 -1.95 -62.20
C LEU A 187 3.06 -2.53 -62.66
#